data_AF-A0A2G9MG57-F1
#
_entry.id   AF-A0A2G9MG57-F1
#
_cell.length_a   1.000
_cell.length_b   1.000
_cell.length_c   1.000
_cell.angle_alpha   90.00
_cell.angle_beta   90.00
_cell.angle_gamma   90.00
#
_symmetry.space_group_name_H-M   'P 1'
#
loop_
_entity.id
_entity.type
_entity.pdbx_description
1 polymer ?
#
loop_
_entity_poly.entity_id
_entity_poly.type
_entity_poly.pdbx_seq_one_letter_code
_entity_poly.pdbx_strand_id
1 'polypeptide(L)'
;MFLETLLIIMCGIIAGIFTGLIPGIHINLISVLLLSFSPLLLQYTNIVSLCCFIIAMSVTHSFLDSIPSIFLGAPDSDMALGVLPGHRYLLKGLGLTAVKLTVIGSFGALLLSILFFPLLVPLVKFGYPLIENYIGYILIAVVVFMIMRDRKRVWAFFVFLIAGVLGLIVLNMPNFEDPLFPLFSGLFGISTLAISLSENESIPSQVKHQYVRVKTSKVFKALFSGGF
;
A
#
# COMPACT_ATOMS: atom_id res chain seq x y z
N MET A 1 -0.29 6.49 30.92
CA MET A 1 0.76 6.06 29.95
C MET A 1 0.52 4.64 29.44
N PHE A 2 0.85 3.55 30.15
CA PHE A 2 0.70 2.20 29.56
C PHE A 2 -0.74 1.84 29.13
N LEU A 3 -1.73 2.03 30.02
CA LEU A 3 -3.14 1.72 29.72
C LEU A 3 -3.71 2.60 28.60
N GLU A 4 -3.31 3.87 28.58
CA GLU A 4 -3.68 4.85 27.56
C GLU A 4 -3.13 4.45 26.18
N THR A 5 -1.84 4.07 26.12
CA THR A 5 -1.24 3.56 24.88
C THR A 5 -1.93 2.28 24.41
N LEU A 6 -2.30 1.38 25.31
CA LEU A 6 -3.04 0.16 24.96
C LEU A 6 -4.41 0.48 24.36
N LEU A 7 -5.17 1.40 24.97
CA LEU A 7 -6.46 1.85 24.45
C LEU A 7 -6.32 2.47 23.06
N ILE A 8 -5.28 3.28 22.85
CA ILE A 8 -5.03 3.95 21.58
C ILE A 8 -4.62 2.95 20.50
N ILE A 9 -3.85 1.93 20.84
CA ILE A 9 -3.55 0.81 19.94
C ILE A 9 -4.85 0.07 19.57
N MET A 10 -5.74 -0.20 20.53
CA MET A 10 -7.04 -0.83 20.24
C MET A 10 -7.88 0.03 19.27
N CYS A 11 -7.96 1.35 19.50
CA CYS A 11 -8.62 2.26 18.57
C CYS A 11 -7.97 2.25 17.19
N GLY A 12 -6.64 2.20 17.11
CA GLY A 12 -5.89 2.09 15.85
C GLY A 12 -6.21 0.80 15.11
N ILE A 13 -6.29 -0.34 15.81
CA ILE A 13 -6.70 -1.63 15.24
C ILE A 13 -8.12 -1.54 14.67
N ILE A 14 -9.08 -0.97 15.42
CA ILE A 14 -10.45 -0.80 14.94
C ILE A 14 -10.48 0.04 13.67
N ALA A 15 -9.79 1.19 13.64
CA ALA A 15 -9.67 2.01 12.44
C ALA A 15 -8.99 1.25 11.28
N GLY A 16 -7.96 0.47 11.56
CA GLY A 16 -7.29 -0.40 10.60
C GLY A 16 -8.20 -1.46 10.00
N ILE A 17 -9.13 -2.03 10.79
CA ILE A 17 -10.15 -2.96 10.32
C ILE A 17 -11.09 -2.28 9.32
N PHE A 18 -11.61 -1.10 9.67
CA PHE A 18 -12.51 -0.36 8.78
C PHE A 18 -11.82 -0.01 7.46
N THR A 19 -10.59 0.48 7.53
CA THR A 19 -9.84 0.94 6.36
C THR A 19 -9.41 -0.22 5.48
N GLY A 20 -8.94 -1.32 6.07
CA GLY A 20 -8.50 -2.48 5.30
C GLY A 20 -9.66 -3.25 4.65
N LEU A 21 -10.88 -3.17 5.20
CA LEU A 21 -12.02 -3.87 4.61
C LEU A 21 -12.81 -3.03 3.59
N ILE A 22 -12.73 -1.70 3.67
CA ILE A 22 -13.46 -0.81 2.76
C ILE A 22 -12.52 -0.44 1.60
N PRO A 23 -12.77 -0.94 0.38
CA PRO A 23 -11.93 -0.61 -0.77
C PRO A 23 -11.95 0.90 -1.04
N GLY A 24 -10.78 1.46 -1.34
CA GLY A 24 -10.60 2.88 -1.63
C GLY A 24 -10.32 3.78 -0.42
N ILE A 25 -10.43 3.28 0.81
CA ILE A 25 -10.01 4.03 2.02
C ILE A 25 -8.59 3.59 2.43
N HIS A 26 -7.58 4.34 1.99
CA HIS A 26 -6.19 4.05 2.30
C HIS A 26 -5.75 4.65 3.64
N ILE A 27 -4.76 4.04 4.30
CA ILE A 27 -4.14 4.57 5.53
C ILE A 27 -3.52 5.97 5.38
N ASN A 28 -3.09 6.33 4.17
CA ASN A 28 -2.45 7.62 3.90
C ASN A 28 -3.48 8.75 4.04
N LEU A 29 -4.73 8.52 3.61
CA LEU A 29 -5.84 9.46 3.78
C LEU A 29 -6.05 9.78 5.26
N ILE A 30 -6.15 8.76 6.10
CA ILE A 30 -6.44 8.98 7.52
C ILE A 30 -5.23 9.56 8.24
N SER A 31 -4.01 9.17 7.85
CA SER A 31 -2.79 9.74 8.41
C SER A 31 -2.67 11.25 8.12
N VAL A 32 -3.00 11.68 6.90
CA VAL A 32 -3.05 13.10 6.53
C VAL A 32 -4.15 13.81 7.31
N LEU A 33 -5.37 13.25 7.36
CA LEU A 33 -6.47 13.84 8.12
C LEU A 33 -6.11 14.04 9.60
N LEU A 34 -5.49 13.03 10.22
CA LEU A 34 -5.02 13.12 11.62
C LEU A 34 -3.93 14.17 11.78
N LEU A 35 -3.04 14.33 10.79
CA LEU A 35 -2.00 15.34 10.82
C LEU A 35 -2.60 16.76 10.73
N SER A 36 -3.60 16.96 9.86
CA SER A 36 -4.32 18.24 9.76
C SER A 36 -5.05 18.59 11.07
N PHE A 37 -5.60 17.61 11.77
CA PHE A 37 -6.22 17.80 13.10
C PHE A 37 -5.24 17.69 14.28
N SER A 38 -3.95 17.44 14.02
CA SER A 38 -2.96 17.24 15.07
C SER A 38 -2.85 18.40 16.07
N PRO A 39 -2.96 19.69 15.69
CA PRO A 39 -2.88 20.79 16.67
C PRO A 39 -4.00 20.74 17.73
N LEU A 40 -5.18 20.23 17.38
CA LEU A 40 -6.29 20.03 18.30
C LEU A 40 -6.10 18.76 19.12
N LEU A 41 -5.76 17.64 18.46
CA LEU A 41 -5.60 16.34 19.10
C LEU A 41 -4.46 16.34 20.12
N LEU A 42 -3.38 17.07 19.86
CA LEU A 42 -2.23 17.21 20.77
C LEU A 42 -2.53 18.02 22.04
N GLN A 43 -3.68 18.69 22.12
CA GLN A 43 -4.14 19.31 23.38
C GLN A 43 -4.65 18.26 24.36
N TYR A 44 -5.13 17.13 23.84
CA TYR A 44 -5.74 16.05 24.62
C TYR A 44 -4.89 14.77 24.66
N THR A 45 -3.89 14.67 23.77
CA THR A 45 -3.07 13.48 23.57
C THR A 45 -1.60 13.84 23.35
N ASN A 46 -0.71 12.84 23.40
CA ASN A 46 0.72 13.01 23.16
C ASN A 46 1.11 12.59 21.74
N ILE A 47 2.23 13.12 21.21
CA ILE A 47 2.80 12.71 19.90
C ILE A 47 2.97 11.19 19.83
N VAL A 48 3.52 10.57 20.88
CA VAL A 48 3.79 9.12 20.91
C VAL A 48 2.48 8.34 20.75
N SER A 49 1.41 8.81 21.36
CA SER A 49 0.08 8.20 21.26
C SER A 49 -0.47 8.25 19.83
N LEU A 50 -0.36 9.39 19.15
CA LEU A 50 -0.75 9.51 17.74
C LEU A 50 0.10 8.60 16.84
N CYS A 51 1.40 8.51 17.07
CA CYS A 51 2.27 7.59 16.34
C CYS A 51 1.85 6.13 16.57
N CYS A 52 1.58 5.72 17.81
CA CYS A 52 1.08 4.38 18.13
C CYS A 52 -0.24 4.07 17.42
N PHE A 53 -1.16 5.04 17.35
CA PHE A 53 -2.41 4.90 16.62
C PHE A 53 -2.19 4.65 15.13
N ILE A 54 -1.38 5.50 14.47
CA ILE A 54 -1.09 5.40 13.03
C ILE A 54 -0.39 4.08 12.71
N ILE A 55 0.60 3.67 13.53
CA ILE A 55 1.32 2.41 13.33
C ILE A 55 0.36 1.21 13.50
N ALA A 56 -0.44 1.20 14.57
CA ALA A 56 -1.40 0.11 14.81
C ALA A 56 -2.43 -0.01 13.68
N MET A 57 -2.98 1.12 13.22
CA MET A 57 -3.88 1.18 12.08
C MET A 57 -3.20 0.69 10.80
N SER A 58 -2.00 1.19 10.48
CA SER A 58 -1.27 0.87 9.26
C SER A 58 -0.94 -0.62 9.17
N VAL A 59 -0.46 -1.20 10.27
CA VAL A 59 -0.19 -2.65 10.34
C VAL A 59 -1.48 -3.44 10.18
N THR A 60 -2.56 -3.05 10.86
CA THR A 60 -3.83 -3.79 10.77
C THR A 60 -4.44 -3.71 9.35
N HIS A 61 -4.42 -2.52 8.75
CA HIS A 61 -4.88 -2.28 7.39
C HIS A 61 -4.16 -3.17 6.38
N SER A 62 -2.81 -3.18 6.40
CA SER A 62 -1.97 -3.93 5.45
C SER A 62 -2.16 -5.46 5.47
N PHE A 63 -2.81 -5.99 6.52
CA PHE A 63 -3.17 -7.40 6.57
C PHE A 63 -4.59 -7.63 6.00
N LEU A 64 -5.50 -6.70 6.23
CA LEU A 64 -6.92 -6.83 5.92
C LEU A 64 -7.27 -6.37 4.51
N ASP A 65 -6.56 -5.38 3.97
CA ASP A 65 -6.65 -4.90 2.58
C ASP A 65 -6.42 -6.01 1.54
N SER A 66 -5.71 -7.08 1.91
CA SER A 66 -5.54 -8.28 1.10
C SER A 66 -6.87 -8.95 0.73
N ILE A 67 -7.89 -8.82 1.57
CA ILE A 67 -9.21 -9.42 1.36
C ILE A 67 -9.96 -8.72 0.22
N PRO A 68 -10.31 -7.41 0.30
CA PRO A 68 -10.98 -6.73 -0.80
C PRO A 68 -10.10 -6.71 -2.06
N SER A 69 -8.77 -6.59 -1.92
CA SER A 69 -7.84 -6.63 -3.05
C SER A 69 -7.97 -7.93 -3.86
N ILE A 70 -8.05 -9.08 -3.19
CA ILE A 70 -8.13 -10.39 -3.87
C ILE A 70 -9.55 -10.72 -4.31
N PHE A 71 -10.58 -10.40 -3.52
CA PHE A 71 -11.96 -10.83 -3.78
C PHE A 71 -12.80 -9.83 -4.58
N LEU A 72 -12.52 -8.52 -4.47
CA LEU A 72 -13.26 -7.47 -5.17
C LEU A 72 -12.49 -6.91 -6.37
N GLY A 73 -11.25 -7.37 -6.59
CA GLY A 73 -10.39 -6.86 -7.67
C GLY A 73 -10.08 -5.38 -7.53
N ALA A 74 -10.14 -4.83 -6.30
CA ALA A 74 -9.86 -3.44 -5.99
C ALA A 74 -8.58 -3.31 -5.14
N PRO A 75 -7.38 -3.56 -5.72
CA PRO A 75 -6.12 -3.37 -5.02
C PRO A 75 -5.86 -1.90 -4.69
N ASP A 76 -5.19 -1.67 -3.57
CA ASP A 76 -4.42 -0.45 -3.35
C ASP A 76 -3.27 -0.34 -4.36
N SER A 77 -2.78 0.88 -4.61
CA SER A 77 -1.72 1.17 -5.58
C SER A 77 -0.47 0.29 -5.38
N ASP A 78 -0.18 -0.02 -4.12
CA ASP A 78 1.01 -0.77 -3.70
C ASP A 78 0.82 -2.29 -3.90
N MET A 79 -0.43 -2.76 -4.04
CA MET A 79 -0.79 -4.17 -4.26
C MET A 79 -1.19 -4.51 -5.70
N ALA A 80 -1.27 -3.53 -6.60
CA ALA A 80 -1.72 -3.72 -7.99
C ALA A 80 -0.92 -4.81 -8.74
N LEU A 81 0.39 -4.95 -8.47
CA LEU A 81 1.23 -5.99 -9.06
C LEU A 81 1.02 -7.38 -8.42
N GLY A 82 0.64 -7.43 -7.13
CA GLY A 82 0.36 -8.67 -6.39
C GLY A 82 -1.06 -9.21 -6.59
N VAL A 83 -2.01 -8.36 -6.99
CA VAL A 83 -3.38 -8.76 -7.28
C VAL A 83 -3.52 -9.53 -8.59
N LEU A 84 -2.66 -9.34 -9.59
CA LEU A 84 -2.71 -10.20 -10.79
C LEU A 84 -2.53 -11.69 -10.45
N PRO A 85 -1.54 -12.10 -9.63
CA PRO A 85 -1.47 -13.44 -9.06
C PRO A 85 -2.67 -13.79 -8.17
N GLY A 86 -3.07 -12.92 -7.23
CA GLY A 86 -4.16 -13.19 -6.29
C GLY A 86 -5.51 -13.42 -6.97
N HIS A 87 -5.85 -12.58 -7.94
CA HIS A 87 -7.06 -12.67 -8.76
C HIS A 87 -7.05 -13.93 -9.64
N ARG A 88 -5.90 -14.33 -10.20
CA ARG A 88 -5.77 -15.64 -10.88
C ARG A 88 -6.04 -16.81 -9.96
N TYR A 89 -5.72 -16.71 -8.67
CA TYR A 89 -6.08 -17.72 -7.68
C TYR A 89 -7.57 -17.68 -7.34
N LEU A 90 -8.17 -16.49 -7.22
CA LEU A 90 -9.61 -16.32 -7.03
C LEU A 90 -10.41 -17.03 -8.14
N LEU A 91 -10.05 -16.80 -9.41
CA LEU A 91 -10.70 -17.40 -10.58
C LEU A 91 -10.51 -18.92 -10.67
N LYS A 92 -9.54 -19.48 -9.95
CA LYS A 92 -9.34 -20.92 -9.81
C LYS A 92 -10.10 -21.54 -8.63
N GLY A 93 -10.90 -20.75 -7.90
CA GLY A 93 -11.56 -21.19 -6.66
C GLY A 93 -10.63 -21.24 -5.44
N LEU A 94 -9.45 -20.61 -5.53
CA LEU A 94 -8.37 -20.65 -4.55
C LEU A 94 -8.13 -19.28 -3.86
N GLY A 95 -9.11 -18.38 -3.87
CA GLY A 95 -8.98 -17.03 -3.29
C GLY A 95 -8.60 -17.03 -1.81
N LEU A 96 -9.16 -17.96 -1.03
CA LEU A 96 -8.77 -18.13 0.39
C LEU A 96 -7.30 -18.54 0.55
N THR A 97 -6.77 -19.35 -0.37
CA THR A 97 -5.35 -19.72 -0.38
C THR A 97 -4.48 -18.52 -0.72
N ALA A 98 -4.91 -17.67 -1.65
CA ALA A 98 -4.21 -16.42 -1.96
C ALA A 98 -4.16 -15.49 -0.74
N VAL A 99 -5.28 -15.25 -0.06
CA VAL A 99 -5.31 -14.44 1.17
C VAL A 99 -4.36 -15.01 2.23
N LYS A 100 -4.38 -16.33 2.47
CA LYS A 100 -3.45 -16.96 3.43
C LYS A 100 -1.99 -16.74 3.05
N LEU A 101 -1.64 -16.88 1.78
CA LEU A 101 -0.26 -16.67 1.30
C LEU A 101 0.16 -15.20 1.45
N THR A 102 -0.71 -14.25 1.11
CA THR A 102 -0.46 -12.81 1.29
C THR A 102 -0.26 -12.48 2.76
N VAL A 103 -1.12 -12.97 3.65
CA VAL A 103 -0.99 -12.75 5.10
C VAL A 103 0.30 -13.35 5.67
N ILE A 104 0.71 -14.54 5.21
CA ILE A 104 2.00 -15.13 5.59
C ILE A 104 3.16 -14.25 5.11
N GLY A 105 3.07 -13.71 3.89
CA GLY A 105 4.03 -12.77 3.34
C GLY A 105 4.12 -11.47 4.14
N SER A 106 2.98 -10.83 4.43
CA SER A 106 2.90 -9.61 5.25
C SER A 106 3.47 -9.84 6.65
N PHE A 107 3.20 -10.99 7.27
CA PHE A 107 3.78 -11.35 8.56
C PHE A 107 5.30 -11.52 8.49
N GLY A 108 5.81 -12.24 7.50
CA GLY A 108 7.25 -12.40 7.31
C GLY A 108 7.94 -11.06 7.01
N ALA A 109 7.31 -10.20 6.21
CA ALA A 109 7.80 -8.87 5.90
C ALA A 109 7.83 -7.98 7.15
N LEU A 110 6.80 -8.03 8.01
CA LEU A 110 6.77 -7.33 9.29
C LEU A 110 7.94 -7.75 10.18
N LEU A 111 8.17 -9.07 10.34
CA LEU A 111 9.28 -9.57 11.16
C LEU A 111 10.65 -9.15 10.62
N LEU A 112 10.86 -9.25 9.30
CA LEU A 112 12.10 -8.79 8.67
C LEU A 112 12.26 -7.27 8.79
N SER A 113 11.17 -6.51 8.68
CA SER A 113 11.21 -5.05 8.82
C SER A 113 11.65 -4.65 10.22
N ILE A 114 11.09 -5.29 11.27
CA ILE A 114 11.52 -5.07 12.65
C ILE A 114 13.00 -5.44 12.84
N LEU A 115 13.43 -6.57 12.27
CA LEU A 115 14.81 -7.04 12.36
C LEU A 115 15.81 -6.10 11.68
N PHE A 116 15.47 -5.59 10.48
CA PHE A 116 16.33 -4.71 9.69
C PHE A 116 16.19 -3.23 10.05
N PHE A 117 15.15 -2.82 10.77
CA PHE A 117 14.93 -1.43 11.19
C PHE A 117 16.18 -0.76 11.79
N PRO A 118 16.88 -1.34 12.79
CA PRO A 118 18.07 -0.72 13.37
C PRO A 118 19.24 -0.60 12.39
N LEU A 119 19.29 -1.45 11.34
CA LEU A 119 20.30 -1.37 10.28
C LEU A 119 19.92 -0.32 9.22
N LEU A 120 18.63 -0.19 8.92
CA LEU A 120 18.13 0.75 7.90
C LEU A 120 18.29 2.21 8.32
N VAL A 121 18.12 2.54 9.61
CA VAL A 121 18.26 3.92 10.12
C VAL A 121 19.63 4.54 9.79
N PRO A 122 20.78 3.94 10.17
CA PRO A 122 22.08 4.50 9.81
C PRO A 122 22.34 4.44 8.31
N LEU A 123 21.87 3.40 7.62
CA LEU A 123 22.01 3.28 6.17
C LEU A 123 21.37 4.47 5.44
N VAL A 124 20.15 4.86 5.83
CA VAL A 124 19.47 6.03 5.28
C VAL A 124 20.20 7.31 5.69
N LYS A 125 20.59 7.46 6.97
CA LYS A 125 21.28 8.66 7.46
C LYS A 125 22.58 8.98 6.70
N PHE A 126 23.38 7.96 6.38
CA PHE A 126 24.65 8.13 5.66
C PHE A 126 24.50 8.01 4.14
N GLY A 127 23.53 7.23 3.66
CA GLY A 127 23.31 7.00 2.23
C GLY A 127 22.51 8.10 1.54
N TYR A 128 21.52 8.68 2.21
CA TYR A 128 20.66 9.72 1.62
C TYR A 128 21.45 10.93 1.09
N PRO A 129 22.40 11.53 1.84
CA PRO A 129 23.18 12.68 1.35
C PRO A 129 24.04 12.36 0.12
N LEU A 130 24.43 11.10 -0.08
CA LEU A 130 25.23 10.68 -1.24
C LEU A 130 24.37 10.59 -2.51
N ILE A 131 23.08 10.31 -2.36
CA ILE A 131 22.18 10.00 -3.48
C ILE A 131 21.24 11.18 -3.79
N GLU A 132 20.96 12.06 -2.83
CA GLU A 132 19.99 13.16 -2.95
C GLU A 132 20.13 13.97 -4.25
N ASN A 133 21.36 14.40 -4.58
CA ASN A 133 21.66 15.15 -5.80
C ASN A 133 21.46 14.34 -7.10
N TYR A 134 21.42 13.01 -6.99
CA TYR A 134 21.26 12.08 -8.10
C TYR A 134 19.85 11.50 -8.24
N ILE A 135 18.95 11.71 -7.26
CA ILE A 135 17.59 11.13 -7.25
C ILE A 135 16.85 11.48 -8.54
N GLY A 136 16.94 12.72 -9.02
CA GLY A 136 16.29 13.15 -10.26
C GLY A 136 16.77 12.37 -11.49
N TYR A 137 18.10 12.17 -11.62
CA TYR A 137 18.67 11.40 -12.73
C TYR A 137 18.30 9.92 -12.64
N ILE A 138 18.27 9.35 -11.43
CA ILE A 138 17.84 7.97 -11.19
C ILE A 138 16.38 7.79 -11.63
N LEU A 139 15.48 8.70 -11.25
CA LEU A 139 14.08 8.64 -11.64
C LEU A 139 13.91 8.73 -13.16
N ILE A 140 14.62 9.64 -13.83
CA ILE A 140 14.60 9.74 -15.30
C ILE A 140 15.07 8.42 -15.93
N ALA A 141 16.17 7.84 -15.43
CA ALA A 141 16.68 6.57 -15.94
C ALA A 141 15.67 5.43 -15.80
N VAL A 142 14.99 5.33 -14.64
CA VAL A 142 13.95 4.33 -14.39
C VAL A 142 12.76 4.54 -15.34
N VAL A 143 12.29 5.76 -15.52
CA VAL A 143 11.19 6.09 -16.43
C VAL A 143 11.55 5.72 -17.87
N VAL A 144 12.73 6.12 -18.35
CA VAL A 144 13.20 5.79 -19.70
C VAL A 144 13.26 4.28 -19.88
N PHE A 145 13.83 3.56 -18.91
CA PHE A 145 13.88 2.11 -18.93
C PHE A 145 12.48 1.47 -19.01
N MET A 146 11.53 1.93 -18.19
CA MET A 146 10.16 1.44 -18.20
C MET A 146 9.47 1.66 -19.55
N ILE A 147 9.58 2.88 -20.11
CA ILE A 147 8.98 3.22 -21.40
C ILE A 147 9.59 2.38 -22.53
N MET A 148 10.91 2.17 -22.53
CA MET A 148 11.59 1.37 -23.56
C MET A 148 11.20 -0.11 -23.50
N ARG A 149 10.94 -0.63 -22.30
CA ARG A 149 10.54 -2.02 -22.06
C ARG A 149 9.07 -2.29 -22.41
N ASP A 150 8.23 -1.26 -22.43
CA ASP A 150 6.83 -1.39 -22.81
C ASP A 150 6.68 -1.76 -24.30
N ARG A 151 5.70 -2.61 -24.62
CA ARG A 151 5.35 -2.94 -26.01
C ARG A 151 4.76 -1.74 -26.74
N LYS A 152 4.02 -0.87 -26.06
CA LYS A 152 3.38 0.33 -26.61
C LYS A 152 4.12 1.61 -26.19
N ARG A 153 5.40 1.71 -26.53
CA ARG A 153 6.31 2.80 -26.11
C ARG A 153 5.72 4.21 -26.28
N VAL A 154 5.11 4.48 -27.44
CA VAL A 154 4.50 5.79 -27.74
C VAL A 154 3.34 6.10 -26.79
N TRP A 155 2.50 5.10 -26.51
CA TRP A 155 1.40 5.25 -25.56
C TRP A 155 1.91 5.41 -24.13
N ALA A 156 2.90 4.61 -23.71
CA ALA A 156 3.52 4.73 -22.40
C ALA A 156 4.14 6.12 -22.18
N PHE A 157 4.84 6.65 -23.19
CA PHE A 157 5.39 8.01 -23.16
C PHE A 157 4.30 9.08 -23.08
N PHE A 158 3.22 8.92 -23.84
CA PHE A 158 2.07 9.83 -23.80
C PHE A 158 1.39 9.84 -22.42
N VAL A 159 1.14 8.68 -21.82
CA VAL A 159 0.60 8.54 -20.47
C VAL A 159 1.55 9.16 -19.44
N PHE A 160 2.86 8.94 -19.57
CA PHE A 160 3.86 9.55 -18.70
C PHE A 160 3.82 11.09 -18.77
N LEU A 161 3.72 11.67 -19.97
CA LEU A 161 3.58 13.12 -20.13
C LEU A 161 2.31 13.67 -19.49
N ILE A 162 1.16 13.02 -19.70
CA ILE A 162 -0.10 13.45 -19.08
C ILE A 162 0.00 13.40 -17.55
N ALA A 163 0.53 12.30 -16.99
CA ALA A 163 0.72 12.17 -15.56
C ALA A 163 1.68 13.24 -14.99
N GLY A 164 2.76 13.55 -15.72
CA GLY A 164 3.69 14.61 -15.35
C GLY A 164 3.07 16.00 -15.38
N VAL A 165 2.30 16.33 -16.42
CA VAL A 165 1.56 17.60 -16.52
C VAL A 165 0.52 17.71 -15.42
N LEU A 166 -0.24 16.65 -15.14
CA LEU A 166 -1.18 16.61 -14.02
C LEU A 166 -0.49 16.88 -12.68
N GLY A 167 0.67 16.23 -12.43
CA GLY A 167 1.48 16.47 -11.25
C GLY A 167 1.95 17.93 -11.13
N LEU A 168 2.43 18.52 -12.23
CA LEU A 168 2.83 19.94 -12.25
C LEU A 168 1.67 20.88 -11.98
N ILE A 169 0.48 20.62 -12.53
CA ILE A 169 -0.72 21.43 -12.29
C ILE A 169 -1.11 21.36 -10.81
N VAL A 170 -1.24 20.14 -10.28
CA VAL A 170 -1.72 19.88 -8.92
C VAL A 170 -0.75 20.44 -7.88
N LEU A 171 0.57 20.31 -8.08
CA LEU A 171 1.59 20.83 -7.15
C LEU A 171 1.76 22.36 -7.22
N ASN A 172 1.37 23.02 -8.31
CA ASN A 172 1.44 24.48 -8.44
C ASN A 172 0.10 25.18 -8.19
N MET A 173 -0.95 24.46 -7.75
CA MET A 173 -2.23 25.08 -7.43
C MET A 173 -2.13 25.99 -6.19
N PRO A 174 -2.43 27.29 -6.31
CA PRO A 174 -2.44 28.19 -5.17
C PRO A 174 -3.60 27.84 -4.22
N ASN A 175 -3.37 27.98 -2.92
CA ASN A 175 -4.34 27.75 -1.83
C ASN A 175 -4.81 26.30 -1.65
N PHE A 176 -4.04 25.32 -2.11
CA PHE A 176 -4.30 23.91 -1.86
C PHE A 176 -3.17 23.33 -1.02
N GLU A 177 -3.38 23.18 0.29
CA GLU A 177 -2.33 22.78 1.24
C GLU A 177 -1.85 21.34 1.02
N ASP A 178 -2.76 20.42 0.66
CA ASP A 178 -2.46 19.00 0.42
C ASP A 178 -3.05 18.48 -0.91
N PRO A 179 -2.49 18.89 -2.05
CA PRO A 179 -3.08 18.61 -3.38
C PRO A 179 -2.88 17.15 -3.82
N LEU A 180 -1.94 16.44 -3.20
CA LEU A 180 -1.71 15.02 -3.41
C LEU A 180 -2.85 14.14 -2.89
N PHE A 181 -3.56 14.57 -1.85
CA PHE A 181 -4.59 13.76 -1.21
C PHE A 181 -5.82 13.52 -2.12
N PRO A 182 -6.48 14.54 -2.68
CA PRO A 182 -7.57 14.33 -3.65
C PRO A 182 -7.10 13.66 -4.94
N LEU A 183 -5.86 13.95 -5.37
CA LEU A 183 -5.29 13.36 -6.58
C LEU A 183 -5.16 11.84 -6.47
N PHE A 184 -4.52 11.36 -5.40
CA PHE A 184 -4.31 9.93 -5.19
C PHE A 184 -5.61 9.19 -4.88
N SER A 185 -6.50 9.76 -4.03
CA SER A 185 -7.79 9.13 -3.74
C SER A 185 -8.67 9.00 -4.99
N GLY A 186 -8.73 10.02 -5.84
CA GLY A 186 -9.48 10.00 -7.10
C GLY A 186 -8.89 9.03 -8.12
N LEU A 187 -7.57 9.07 -8.37
CA LEU A 187 -6.93 8.22 -9.37
C LEU A 187 -6.92 6.74 -8.98
N PHE A 188 -6.69 6.40 -7.72
CA PHE A 188 -6.56 5.00 -7.29
C PHE A 188 -7.90 4.36 -6.91
N GLY A 189 -8.77 5.08 -6.20
CA GLY A 189 -10.05 4.55 -5.74
C GLY A 189 -11.07 4.39 -6.87
N ILE A 190 -11.25 5.43 -7.69
CA ILE A 190 -12.33 5.44 -8.69
C ILE A 190 -11.99 4.54 -9.89
N SER A 191 -10.73 4.52 -10.34
CA SER A 191 -10.36 3.77 -11.54
C SER A 191 -10.49 2.26 -11.35
N THR A 192 -10.05 1.73 -10.20
CA THR A 192 -10.12 0.30 -9.86
C THR A 192 -11.57 -0.14 -9.66
N LEU A 193 -12.37 0.64 -8.93
CA LEU A 193 -13.80 0.39 -8.76
C LEU A 193 -14.55 0.46 -10.09
N ALA A 194 -14.23 1.42 -10.96
CA ALA A 194 -14.87 1.55 -12.27
C ALA A 194 -14.57 0.36 -13.20
N ILE A 195 -13.33 -0.15 -13.18
CA ILE A 195 -12.96 -1.35 -13.95
C ILE A 195 -13.67 -2.59 -13.38
N SER A 196 -13.66 -2.78 -12.07
CA SER A 196 -14.32 -3.91 -11.40
C SER A 196 -15.84 -3.92 -11.64
N LEU A 197 -16.50 -2.75 -11.63
CA LEU A 197 -17.92 -2.62 -12.00
C LEU A 197 -18.21 -2.92 -13.47
N SER A 198 -17.22 -2.72 -14.35
CA SER A 198 -17.35 -2.99 -15.79
C SER A 198 -17.13 -4.47 -16.15
N GLU A 199 -16.50 -5.26 -15.27
CA GLU A 199 -16.23 -6.68 -15.48
C GLU A 199 -17.35 -7.53 -14.89
N ASN A 200 -18.15 -8.18 -15.76
CA ASN A 200 -19.15 -9.17 -15.36
C ASN A 200 -18.49 -10.55 -15.12
N GLU A 201 -17.57 -10.64 -14.17
CA GLU A 201 -17.01 -11.93 -13.77
C GLU A 201 -17.76 -12.48 -12.55
N SER A 202 -18.35 -13.67 -12.71
CA SER A 202 -18.98 -14.38 -11.60
C SER A 202 -17.90 -15.09 -10.78
N ILE A 203 -17.79 -14.73 -9.49
CA ILE A 203 -16.83 -15.36 -8.58
C ILE A 203 -17.18 -16.85 -8.45
N PRO A 204 -16.28 -17.78 -8.83
CA PRO A 204 -16.54 -19.20 -8.74
C PRO A 204 -16.57 -19.66 -7.28
N SER A 205 -17.15 -20.84 -7.02
CA SER A 205 -17.20 -21.41 -5.68
C SER A 205 -15.78 -21.62 -5.13
N GLN A 206 -15.57 -21.20 -3.88
CA GLN A 206 -14.25 -21.20 -3.24
C GLN A 206 -14.04 -22.43 -2.38
N VAL A 207 -12.85 -23.03 -2.46
CA VAL A 207 -12.48 -24.19 -1.64
C VAL A 207 -12.19 -23.74 -0.20
N LYS A 208 -13.09 -24.09 0.74
CA LYS A 208 -13.01 -23.66 2.15
C LYS A 208 -11.85 -24.28 2.93
N HIS A 209 -11.51 -25.53 2.65
CA HIS A 209 -10.50 -26.29 3.40
C HIS A 209 -9.35 -26.73 2.51
N GLN A 210 -8.35 -25.86 2.40
CA GLN A 210 -7.07 -26.21 1.80
C GLN A 210 -5.95 -25.82 2.76
N TYR A 211 -5.13 -26.81 3.09
CA TYR A 211 -3.90 -26.61 3.85
C TYR A 211 -2.83 -26.08 2.91
N VAL A 212 -2.29 -24.91 3.23
CA VAL A 212 -1.20 -24.31 2.45
C VAL A 212 0.11 -24.91 2.95
N ARG A 213 0.67 -25.88 2.22
CA ARG A 213 2.03 -26.36 2.47
C ARG A 213 3.03 -25.46 1.75
N VAL A 214 3.66 -24.55 2.48
CA VAL A 214 4.75 -23.72 1.94
C VAL A 214 6.09 -24.29 2.39
N LYS A 215 7.02 -24.49 1.45
CA LYS A 215 8.41 -24.85 1.78
C LYS A 215 9.11 -23.59 2.31
N THR A 216 9.79 -23.69 3.46
CA THR A 216 10.48 -22.56 4.11
C THR A 216 11.49 -21.85 3.19
N SER A 217 12.17 -22.59 2.32
CA SER A 217 13.10 -22.01 1.32
C SER A 217 12.40 -21.11 0.30
N LYS A 218 11.16 -21.44 -0.08
CA LYS A 218 10.37 -20.60 -0.99
C LYS A 218 9.87 -19.34 -0.29
N VAL A 219 9.47 -19.45 0.98
CA VAL A 219 9.07 -18.28 1.81
C VAL A 219 10.24 -17.31 1.93
N PHE A 220 11.43 -17.81 2.26
CA PHE A 220 12.61 -16.95 2.41
C PHE A 220 13.00 -16.26 1.10
N LYS A 221 12.96 -16.99 -0.03
CA LYS A 221 13.20 -16.40 -1.35
C LYS A 221 12.14 -15.35 -1.71
N ALA A 222 10.87 -15.61 -1.43
CA ALA A 222 9.77 -14.67 -1.67
C ALA A 222 9.95 -13.38 -0.86
N LEU A 223 10.27 -13.50 0.44
CA LEU A 223 10.51 -12.37 1.33
C LEU A 223 11.67 -11.47 0.86
N PHE A 224 12.80 -12.04 0.44
CA PHE A 224 13.96 -11.26 -0.01
C PHE A 224 13.81 -10.68 -1.42
N SER A 225 13.00 -11.32 -2.28
CA SER A 225 12.77 -10.84 -3.64
C SER A 225 11.58 -9.88 -3.75
N GLY A 226 10.79 -9.71 -2.69
CA GLY A 226 9.56 -8.93 -2.70
C GLY A 226 8.44 -9.54 -3.55
N GLY A 227 8.56 -10.81 -3.94
CA GLY A 227 7.58 -11.49 -4.80
C GLY A 227 6.82 -12.56 -4.03
N PHE A 228 5.53 -12.33 -3.79
CA PHE A 228 4.56 -13.33 -3.34
C PHE A 228 3.53 -13.64 -4.43
#